data_AF-A0A399P0A3-F1
#
_entry.id   AF-A0A399P0A3-F1
#
_cell.length_a   1.000
_cell.length_b   1.000
_cell.length_c   1.000
_cell.angle_alpha   90.00
_cell.angle_beta   90.00
_cell.angle_gamma   90.00
#
_symmetry.space_group_name_H-M   'P 1'
#
loop_
_entity.id
_entity.type
_entity.pdbx_description
1 polymer ?
#
loop_
_entity_poly.entity_id
_entity_poly.type
_entity_poly.pdbx_seq_one_letter_code
_entity_poly.pdbx_strand_id
1 'polypeptide(L)'
;PARCGAPPALLRLAARIREILAAPDLNVDSPPDVLRALRRAGIDATSTRQWELQGIDHPVIAPLLEHKKLSRLLTANGWTWMETWIRDGRFHPEYVPGGVVTGRWAASGGGALQLPRQIRSAVRADPGWRLVVADAAQLEPRVLAALAEDRAMADAGRGTDLYQGLVDAGVVATRAHAKVAMLGAMYGATSGESGRLMPRLVRAYPRATGYVERAARAGESGGIVSTRLGRSSPPPGDAWVDVQQIGRAG
;
A
#
# COMPACT_ATOMS: atom_id res chain seq x y z
N PRO A 1 -29.86 -4.76 17.10
CA PRO A 1 -28.40 -4.77 17.41
C PRO A 1 -27.79 -3.38 17.18
N ALA A 2 -27.26 -2.73 18.22
CA ALA A 2 -26.93 -1.31 18.26
C ALA A 2 -26.23 -0.80 16.96
N ARG A 3 -26.99 -0.10 16.11
CA ARG A 3 -26.56 0.44 14.81
C ARG A 3 -26.03 1.87 14.90
N CYS A 4 -25.53 2.29 16.05
CA CYS A 4 -25.01 3.65 16.20
C CYS A 4 -24.04 3.74 17.37
N GLY A 5 -22.96 4.51 17.18
CA GLY A 5 -21.98 4.82 18.22
C GLY A 5 -20.57 4.28 17.96
N ALA A 6 -19.60 4.91 18.61
CA ALA A 6 -18.22 4.46 18.60
C ALA A 6 -18.11 3.10 19.34
N PRO A 7 -17.41 2.10 18.77
CA PRO A 7 -17.13 0.83 19.43
C PRO A 7 -16.55 1.02 20.84
N PRO A 8 -16.90 0.18 21.83
CA PRO A 8 -16.39 0.31 23.20
C PRO A 8 -14.86 0.33 23.31
N ALA A 9 -14.17 -0.37 22.41
CA ALA A 9 -12.71 -0.36 22.35
C ALA A 9 -12.15 1.03 21.98
N LEU A 10 -12.76 1.73 21.03
CA LEU A 10 -12.37 3.09 20.66
C LEU A 10 -12.62 4.07 21.79
N LEU A 11 -13.77 3.96 22.47
CA LEU A 11 -14.09 4.80 23.64
C LEU A 11 -13.08 4.61 24.78
N ARG A 12 -12.71 3.36 25.09
CA ARG A 12 -11.68 3.07 26.10
C ARG A 12 -10.31 3.63 25.73
N LEU A 13 -9.90 3.49 24.46
CA LEU A 13 -8.63 4.04 23.98
C LEU A 13 -8.64 5.57 24.05
N ALA A 14 -9.73 6.21 23.63
CA ALA A 14 -9.85 7.66 23.70
C ALA A 14 -9.78 8.17 25.15
N ALA A 15 -10.47 7.52 26.09
CA ALA A 15 -10.39 7.84 27.52
C ALA A 15 -8.97 7.67 28.06
N ARG A 16 -8.29 6.58 27.71
CA ARG A 16 -6.91 6.32 28.14
C ARG A 16 -5.92 7.36 27.58
N ILE A 17 -6.09 7.78 26.33
CA ILE A 17 -5.25 8.81 25.70
C ILE A 17 -5.45 10.15 26.42
N ARG A 18 -6.69 10.53 26.72
CA ARG A 18 -7.02 11.74 27.48
C ARG A 18 -6.40 11.74 28.87
N GLU A 19 -6.44 10.60 29.55
CA GLU A 19 -5.83 10.41 30.87
C GLU A 19 -4.30 10.57 30.82
N ILE A 20 -3.62 9.87 29.91
CA ILE A 20 -2.15 9.94 29.78
C ILE A 20 -1.67 11.36 29.44
N LEU A 21 -2.42 12.08 28.60
CA LEU A 21 -2.07 13.45 28.19
C LEU A 21 -2.60 14.53 29.14
N ALA A 22 -3.27 14.16 30.24
CA ALA A 22 -3.98 15.10 31.11
C ALA A 22 -4.86 16.10 30.34
N ALA A 23 -5.57 15.61 29.32
CA ALA A 23 -6.33 16.42 28.36
C ALA A 23 -7.77 15.88 28.22
N PRO A 24 -8.68 16.20 29.17
CA PRO A 24 -10.03 15.62 29.22
C PRO A 24 -10.89 15.94 27.99
N ASP A 25 -10.74 17.14 27.42
CA ASP A 25 -11.53 17.63 26.28
C ASP A 25 -10.91 17.29 24.91
N LEU A 26 -9.84 16.49 24.88
CA LEU A 26 -9.15 16.14 23.64
C LEU A 26 -10.07 15.34 22.69
N ASN A 27 -10.26 15.85 21.49
CA ASN A 27 -10.79 15.07 20.37
C ASN A 27 -9.67 14.22 19.74
N VAL A 28 -9.67 12.92 20.04
CA VAL A 28 -8.63 11.97 19.60
C VAL A 28 -8.72 11.65 18.10
N ASP A 29 -9.88 11.88 17.47
CA ASP A 29 -10.06 11.70 16.03
C ASP A 29 -9.55 12.91 15.21
N SER A 30 -9.22 14.04 15.86
CA SER A 30 -8.73 15.26 15.22
C SER A 30 -7.20 15.30 15.22
N PRO A 31 -6.51 15.14 14.06
CA PRO A 31 -5.06 15.22 14.01
C PRO A 31 -4.48 16.54 14.56
N PRO A 32 -5.06 17.73 14.27
CA PRO A 32 -4.60 18.98 14.87
C PRO A 32 -4.72 19.00 16.41
N ASP A 33 -5.78 18.43 16.98
CA ASP A 33 -5.98 18.43 18.43
C ASP A 33 -5.00 17.48 19.12
N VAL A 34 -4.78 16.31 18.51
CA VAL A 34 -3.75 15.36 18.94
C VAL A 34 -2.38 16.00 18.93
N LEU A 35 -1.97 16.67 17.84
CA LEU A 35 -0.67 17.34 17.78
C LEU A 35 -0.51 18.44 18.85
N ARG A 36 -1.56 19.23 19.10
CA ARG A 36 -1.56 20.23 20.18
C ARG A 36 -1.40 19.58 21.55
N ALA A 37 -2.09 18.46 21.81
CA ALA A 37 -2.01 17.74 23.08
C ALA A 37 -0.64 17.06 23.28
N LEU A 38 -0.08 16.44 22.23
CA LEU A 38 1.27 15.88 22.24
C LEU A 38 2.31 16.96 22.58
N ARG A 39 2.24 18.11 21.91
CA ARG A 39 3.16 19.24 22.17
C ARG A 39 3.07 19.73 23.61
N ARG A 40 1.87 19.83 24.19
CA ARG A 40 1.67 20.21 25.60
C ARG A 40 2.26 19.19 26.57
N ALA A 41 2.28 17.91 26.19
CA ALA A 41 2.91 16.84 26.95
C ALA A 41 4.44 16.74 26.72
N GLY A 42 5.05 17.70 26.03
CA GLY A 42 6.48 17.71 25.73
C GLY A 42 6.92 16.76 24.61
N ILE A 43 5.96 16.25 23.82
CA ILE A 43 6.23 15.34 22.70
C ILE A 43 6.30 16.15 21.41
N ASP A 44 7.49 16.21 20.81
CA ASP A 44 7.70 16.92 19.55
C ASP A 44 7.38 16.02 18.35
N ALA A 45 6.10 16.00 17.97
CA ALA A 45 5.62 15.37 16.75
C ALA A 45 5.16 16.44 15.76
N THR A 46 5.62 16.34 14.52
CA THR A 46 5.25 17.21 13.38
C THR A 46 4.06 16.64 12.61
N SER A 47 3.82 15.33 12.68
CA SER A 47 2.64 14.69 12.11
C SER A 47 2.15 13.54 12.99
N THR A 48 0.91 13.11 12.74
CA THR A 48 0.36 11.91 13.38
C THR A 48 0.61 10.64 12.55
N ARG A 49 1.50 10.67 11.56
CA ARG A 49 1.79 9.50 10.72
C ARG A 49 2.43 8.40 11.56
N GLN A 50 2.08 7.16 11.24
CA GLN A 50 2.53 6.00 12.02
C GLN A 50 4.05 5.92 12.14
N TRP A 51 4.80 6.10 11.04
CA TRP A 51 6.26 5.97 11.04
C TRP A 51 6.96 6.99 11.95
N GLU A 52 6.38 8.17 12.10
CA GLU A 52 6.92 9.22 12.97
C GLU A 52 6.59 8.92 14.42
N LEU A 53 5.31 8.64 14.70
CA LEU A 53 4.86 8.33 16.06
C LEU A 53 5.56 7.08 16.62
N GLN A 54 5.84 6.06 15.80
CA GLN A 54 6.54 4.85 16.21
C GLN A 54 7.99 5.08 16.66
N GLY A 55 8.61 6.19 16.27
CA GLY A 55 9.96 6.56 16.71
C GLY A 55 10.00 7.27 18.07
N ILE A 56 8.84 7.56 18.67
CA ILE A 56 8.73 8.32 19.92
C ILE A 56 8.52 7.37 21.08
N ASP A 57 9.36 7.48 22.11
CA ASP A 57 9.20 6.73 23.35
C ASP A 57 8.30 7.50 24.33
N HIS A 58 7.00 7.21 24.30
CA HIS A 58 6.03 7.77 25.25
C HIS A 58 4.83 6.84 25.42
N PRO A 59 4.27 6.66 26.64
CA PRO A 59 3.17 5.73 26.92
C PRO A 59 1.88 6.00 26.12
N VAL A 60 1.69 7.22 25.62
CA VAL A 60 0.52 7.58 24.79
C VAL A 60 0.58 7.00 23.37
N ILE A 61 1.77 6.69 22.86
CA ILE A 61 1.98 6.38 21.44
C ILE A 61 1.28 5.08 21.05
N ALA A 62 1.45 4.01 21.82
CA ALA A 62 0.82 2.72 21.52
C ALA A 62 -0.73 2.82 21.54
N PRO A 63 -1.38 3.40 22.56
CA PRO A 63 -2.82 3.68 22.53
C PRO A 63 -3.27 4.52 21.33
N LEU A 64 -2.51 5.57 20.99
CA LEU A 64 -2.84 6.45 19.87
C LEU A 64 -2.79 5.70 18.53
N LEU A 65 -1.76 4.89 18.31
CA LEU A 65 -1.63 4.07 17.09
C LEU A 65 -2.76 3.05 16.98
N GLU A 66 -3.13 2.37 18.07
CA GLU A 66 -4.24 1.41 18.05
C GLU A 66 -5.59 2.12 17.84
N HIS A 67 -5.81 3.28 18.47
CA HIS A 67 -7.01 4.09 18.23
C HIS A 67 -7.12 4.47 16.76
N LYS A 68 -6.05 4.98 16.15
CA LYS A 68 -6.04 5.36 14.73
C LYS A 68 -6.33 4.18 13.81
N LYS A 69 -5.78 3.00 14.12
CA LYS A 69 -6.01 1.77 13.36
C LYS A 69 -7.47 1.33 13.44
N LEU A 70 -8.07 1.32 14.63
CA LEU A 70 -9.48 0.95 14.82
C LEU A 70 -10.44 2.01 14.25
N SER A 71 -10.14 3.30 14.40
CA SER A 71 -10.92 4.41 13.84
C SER A 71 -10.94 4.31 12.32
N ARG A 72 -9.79 4.09 11.68
CA ARG A 72 -9.71 3.83 10.24
C ARG A 72 -10.52 2.60 9.82
N LEU A 73 -10.48 1.52 10.60
CA LEU A 73 -11.28 0.32 10.30
C LEU A 73 -12.78 0.60 10.40
N LEU A 74 -13.22 1.35 11.41
CA LEU A 74 -14.62 1.75 11.57
C LEU A 74 -15.07 2.67 10.42
N THR A 75 -14.25 3.63 10.01
CA THR A 75 -14.57 4.50 8.88
C THR A 75 -14.66 3.71 7.56
N ALA A 76 -13.73 2.78 7.32
CA ALA A 76 -13.67 2.04 6.06
C ALA A 76 -14.69 0.89 5.99
N ASN A 77 -14.90 0.16 7.09
CA ASN A 77 -15.64 -1.10 7.15
C ASN A 77 -16.55 -1.23 8.38
N GLY A 78 -16.96 -0.11 8.97
CA GLY A 78 -17.87 -0.07 10.11
C GLY A 78 -19.34 -0.05 9.72
N TRP A 79 -20.14 0.65 10.51
CA TRP A 79 -21.60 0.58 10.45
C TRP A 79 -22.17 1.06 9.11
N THR A 80 -21.80 2.27 8.67
CA THR A 80 -22.25 2.84 7.39
C THR A 80 -21.84 1.98 6.20
N TRP A 81 -20.64 1.39 6.24
CA TRP A 81 -20.19 0.45 5.22
C TRP A 81 -21.09 -0.78 5.14
N MET A 82 -21.41 -1.39 6.29
CA MET A 82 -22.32 -2.53 6.33
C MET A 82 -23.72 -2.17 5.83
N GLU A 83 -24.26 -1.02 6.23
CA GLU A 83 -25.58 -0.57 5.77
C GLU A 83 -25.64 -0.32 4.26
N THR A 84 -24.52 0.15 3.70
CA THR A 84 -24.45 0.48 2.26
C THR A 84 -24.26 -0.77 1.41
N TRP A 85 -23.39 -1.70 1.84
CA TRP A 85 -22.86 -2.76 0.99
C TRP A 85 -23.31 -4.17 1.37
N ILE A 86 -23.98 -4.34 2.52
CA ILE A 86 -24.48 -5.65 2.95
C ILE A 86 -26.01 -5.68 2.87
N ARG A 87 -26.54 -6.59 2.06
CA ARG A 87 -27.98 -6.82 1.88
C ARG A 87 -28.27 -8.30 2.01
N ASP A 88 -29.25 -8.65 2.84
CA ASP A 88 -29.66 -10.03 3.11
C ASP A 88 -28.50 -10.95 3.53
N GLY A 89 -27.58 -10.41 4.35
CA GLY A 89 -26.40 -11.14 4.83
C GLY A 89 -25.30 -11.33 3.79
N ARG A 90 -25.42 -10.76 2.59
CA ARG A 90 -24.45 -10.86 1.50
C ARG A 90 -23.78 -9.52 1.23
N PHE A 91 -22.48 -9.54 0.90
CA PHE A 91 -21.73 -8.36 0.50
C PHE A 91 -21.87 -8.14 -1.02
N HIS A 92 -22.33 -6.95 -1.42
CA HIS A 92 -22.63 -6.60 -2.80
C HIS A 92 -21.74 -5.43 -3.27
N PRO A 93 -20.44 -5.66 -3.50
CA PRO A 93 -19.56 -4.64 -4.05
C PRO A 93 -19.84 -4.39 -5.54
N GLU A 94 -19.40 -3.23 -6.03
CA GLU A 94 -19.43 -2.90 -7.45
C GLU A 94 -18.02 -2.95 -8.03
N TYR A 95 -17.83 -3.71 -9.10
CA TYR A 95 -16.56 -3.77 -9.83
C TYR A 95 -16.63 -2.92 -11.10
N VAL A 96 -15.59 -2.14 -11.33
CA VAL A 96 -15.44 -1.28 -12.51
C VAL A 96 -14.20 -1.76 -13.28
N PRO A 97 -14.35 -2.69 -14.24
CA PRO A 97 -13.26 -3.15 -15.08
C PRO A 97 -12.60 -1.99 -15.82
N GLY A 98 -11.27 -1.91 -15.78
CA GLY A 98 -10.54 -0.83 -16.44
C GLY A 98 -10.75 0.56 -15.84
N GLY A 99 -11.28 0.65 -14.61
CA GLY A 99 -11.57 1.93 -13.95
C GLY A 99 -10.36 2.78 -13.56
N VAL A 100 -9.14 2.29 -13.77
CA VAL A 100 -7.90 3.08 -13.62
C VAL A 100 -7.05 3.01 -14.89
N VAL A 101 -6.18 4.02 -15.06
CA VAL A 101 -5.33 4.19 -16.26
C VAL A 101 -4.49 2.96 -16.62
N THR A 102 -4.07 2.18 -15.62
CA THR A 102 -3.29 0.95 -15.83
C THR A 102 -4.14 -0.23 -16.34
N GLY A 103 -5.46 -0.07 -16.45
CA GLY A 103 -6.40 -1.14 -16.82
C GLY A 103 -6.80 -2.06 -15.69
N ARG A 104 -6.31 -1.83 -14.47
CA ARG A 104 -6.75 -2.58 -13.29
C ARG A 104 -8.23 -2.30 -13.03
N TRP A 105 -8.88 -3.24 -12.37
CA TRP A 105 -10.25 -3.03 -11.92
C TRP A 105 -10.22 -1.98 -10.80
N ALA A 106 -11.13 -1.03 -10.86
CA ALA A 106 -11.52 -0.27 -9.70
C ALA A 106 -12.73 -0.96 -9.07
N ALA A 107 -13.04 -0.59 -7.83
CA ALA A 107 -14.25 -1.07 -7.20
C ALA A 107 -14.79 -0.05 -6.21
N SER A 108 -16.11 0.02 -6.13
CA SER A 108 -16.84 0.68 -5.06
C SER A 108 -17.31 -0.39 -4.08
N GLY A 109 -17.34 -0.08 -2.79
CA GLY A 109 -17.60 -1.11 -1.78
C GLY A 109 -16.71 -1.10 -0.56
N GLY A 110 -15.84 -0.10 -0.37
CA GLY A 110 -14.99 0.02 0.83
C GLY A 110 -14.11 -1.21 1.15
N GLY A 111 -13.78 -2.05 0.15
CA GLY A 111 -13.10 -3.32 0.41
C GLY A 111 -13.27 -4.39 -0.67
N ALA A 112 -14.06 -4.12 -1.71
CA ALA A 112 -14.33 -5.02 -2.84
C ALA A 112 -13.09 -5.69 -3.48
N LEU A 113 -11.97 -4.96 -3.54
CA LEU A 113 -10.68 -5.49 -4.02
C LEU A 113 -9.70 -5.82 -2.88
N GLN A 114 -9.96 -5.34 -1.66
CA GLN A 114 -9.08 -5.55 -0.52
C GLN A 114 -9.83 -5.38 0.80
N LEU A 115 -10.44 -6.47 1.29
CA LEU A 115 -10.98 -6.50 2.66
C LEU A 115 -9.81 -6.54 3.67
N PRO A 116 -9.82 -5.69 4.71
CA PRO A 116 -8.87 -5.79 5.82
C PRO A 116 -8.86 -7.17 6.45
N ARG A 117 -7.67 -7.66 6.84
CA ARG A 117 -7.49 -9.01 7.41
C ARG A 117 -8.44 -9.28 8.58
N GLN A 118 -8.69 -8.26 9.40
CA GLN A 118 -9.55 -8.32 10.58
C GLN A 118 -11.00 -8.67 10.27
N ILE A 119 -11.50 -8.35 9.06
CA ILE A 119 -12.88 -8.61 8.66
C ILE A 119 -13.02 -9.77 7.68
N ARG A 120 -11.92 -10.29 7.11
CA ARG A 120 -11.96 -11.39 6.14
C ARG A 120 -12.68 -12.64 6.66
N SER A 121 -12.60 -12.92 7.97
CA SER A 121 -13.28 -14.05 8.60
C SER A 121 -14.82 -13.91 8.65
N ALA A 122 -15.36 -12.72 8.37
CA ALA A 122 -16.79 -12.51 8.21
C ALA A 122 -17.30 -13.03 6.86
N VAL A 123 -16.43 -13.17 5.86
CA VAL A 123 -16.78 -13.75 4.56
C VAL A 123 -16.82 -15.27 4.71
N ARG A 124 -18.02 -15.84 4.59
CA ARG A 124 -18.27 -17.28 4.77
C ARG A 124 -18.98 -17.84 3.54
N ALA A 125 -18.69 -19.11 3.23
CA ALA A 125 -19.45 -19.85 2.24
C ALA A 125 -20.85 -20.19 2.79
N ASP A 126 -21.82 -20.35 1.90
CA ASP A 126 -23.12 -20.90 2.24
C ASP A 126 -22.99 -22.36 2.73
N PRO A 127 -23.95 -22.88 3.53
CA PRO A 127 -23.92 -24.27 3.98
C PRO A 127 -23.77 -25.26 2.82
N GLY A 128 -22.79 -26.18 2.91
CA GLY A 128 -22.46 -27.14 1.84
C GLY A 128 -21.50 -26.61 0.77
N TRP A 129 -21.16 -25.32 0.80
CA TRP A 129 -20.24 -24.68 -0.14
C TRP A 129 -18.85 -24.47 0.47
N ARG A 130 -17.86 -24.21 -0.39
CA ARG A 130 -16.51 -23.83 -0.01
C ARG A 130 -16.04 -22.65 -0.85
N LEU A 131 -15.31 -21.72 -0.23
CA LEU A 131 -14.62 -20.65 -0.94
C LEU A 131 -13.28 -21.19 -1.48
N VAL A 132 -13.01 -20.96 -2.76
CA VAL A 132 -11.73 -21.29 -3.39
C VAL A 132 -11.00 -19.98 -3.66
N VAL A 133 -9.77 -19.86 -3.16
CA VAL A 133 -8.91 -18.70 -3.37
C VAL A 133 -7.74 -19.11 -4.24
N ALA A 134 -7.61 -18.47 -5.40
CA ALA A 134 -6.48 -18.66 -6.31
C ALA A 134 -5.76 -17.31 -6.46
N ASP A 135 -4.50 -17.26 -6.03
CA ASP A 135 -3.65 -16.06 -6.11
C ASP A 135 -2.40 -16.40 -6.93
N ALA A 136 -2.02 -15.49 -7.84
CA ALA A 136 -0.85 -15.64 -8.67
C ALA A 136 0.40 -15.21 -7.89
N ALA A 137 1.15 -16.19 -7.39
CA ALA A 137 2.36 -15.95 -6.63
C ALA A 137 3.39 -15.12 -7.43
N GLN A 138 3.77 -13.97 -6.88
CA GLN A 138 4.84 -13.12 -7.44
C GLN A 138 4.57 -12.69 -8.88
N LEU A 139 3.30 -12.39 -9.20
CA LEU A 139 2.87 -12.07 -10.56
C LEU A 139 3.73 -10.98 -11.22
N GLU A 140 3.95 -9.86 -10.53
CA GLU A 140 4.65 -8.70 -11.11
C GLU A 140 6.10 -9.02 -11.54
N PRO A 141 6.98 -9.57 -10.67
CA PRO A 141 8.31 -10.01 -11.10
C PRO A 141 8.31 -11.04 -12.22
N ARG A 142 7.34 -11.98 -12.23
CA ARG A 142 7.23 -13.00 -13.30
C ARG A 142 6.84 -12.37 -14.64
N VAL A 143 5.90 -11.42 -14.61
CA VAL A 143 5.51 -10.65 -15.79
C VAL A 143 6.70 -9.85 -16.30
N LEU A 144 7.47 -9.19 -15.42
CA LEU A 144 8.68 -8.47 -15.83
C LEU A 144 9.72 -9.39 -16.47
N ALA A 145 10.01 -10.54 -15.85
CA ALA A 145 10.94 -11.52 -16.42
C ALA A 145 10.52 -11.96 -17.83
N ALA A 146 9.22 -12.18 -18.06
CA ALA A 146 8.68 -12.52 -19.36
C ALA A 146 8.76 -11.36 -20.37
N LEU A 147 8.39 -10.13 -19.98
CA LEU A 147 8.42 -8.96 -20.86
C LEU A 147 9.84 -8.55 -21.26
N ALA A 148 10.79 -8.66 -20.33
CA ALA A 148 12.19 -8.37 -20.57
C ALA A 148 12.95 -9.54 -21.23
N GLU A 149 12.33 -10.73 -21.26
CA GLU A 149 12.94 -12.01 -21.60
C GLU A 149 14.23 -12.25 -20.80
N ASP A 150 14.21 -11.90 -19.51
CA ASP A 150 15.33 -12.10 -18.60
C ASP A 150 15.31 -13.53 -18.08
N ARG A 151 16.11 -14.41 -18.71
CA ARG A 151 16.15 -15.84 -18.37
C ARG A 151 16.65 -16.07 -16.94
N ALA A 152 17.61 -15.28 -16.46
CA ALA A 152 18.13 -15.40 -15.11
C ALA A 152 17.03 -15.11 -14.07
N MET A 153 16.23 -14.07 -14.30
CA MET A 153 15.08 -13.74 -13.46
C MET A 153 13.96 -14.79 -13.58
N ALA A 154 13.70 -15.31 -14.78
CA ALA A 154 12.69 -16.34 -15.01
C ALA A 154 13.05 -17.67 -14.31
N ASP A 155 14.32 -18.08 -14.39
CA ASP A 155 14.81 -19.31 -13.77
C ASP A 155 14.86 -19.17 -12.24
N ALA A 156 15.20 -17.99 -11.71
CA ALA A 156 15.12 -17.72 -10.28
C ALA A 156 13.69 -17.83 -9.71
N GLY A 157 12.65 -17.68 -10.53
CA GLY A 157 11.24 -17.86 -10.14
C GLY A 157 10.63 -19.21 -10.52
N ARG A 158 11.38 -20.11 -11.17
CA ARG A 158 10.84 -21.38 -11.69
C ARG A 158 10.64 -22.40 -10.56
N GLY A 159 9.39 -22.62 -10.16
CA GLY A 159 9.04 -23.61 -9.13
C GLY A 159 9.48 -23.23 -7.71
N THR A 160 10.02 -22.03 -7.54
CA THR A 160 10.62 -21.55 -6.29
C THR A 160 10.11 -20.14 -5.97
N ASP A 161 10.39 -19.70 -4.74
CA ASP A 161 10.19 -18.33 -4.33
C ASP A 161 11.31 -17.44 -4.88
N LEU A 162 10.99 -16.59 -5.86
CA LEU A 162 11.95 -15.65 -6.48
C LEU A 162 12.74 -14.83 -5.44
N TYR A 163 12.08 -14.40 -4.35
CA TYR A 163 12.72 -13.62 -3.30
C TYR A 163 13.69 -14.46 -2.48
N GLN A 164 13.37 -15.74 -2.28
CA GLN A 164 14.28 -16.68 -1.64
C GLN A 164 15.48 -16.98 -2.56
N GLY A 165 15.26 -17.14 -3.86
CA GLY A 165 16.37 -17.32 -4.83
C GLY A 165 17.37 -16.16 -4.82
N LEU A 166 16.91 -14.93 -4.59
CA LEU A 166 17.78 -13.76 -4.39
C LEU A 166 18.62 -13.84 -3.11
N VAL A 167 18.07 -14.42 -2.05
CA VAL A 167 18.80 -14.65 -0.79
C VAL A 167 19.83 -15.76 -1.00
N ASP A 168 19.42 -16.88 -1.60
CA ASP A 168 20.27 -18.05 -1.82
C ASP A 168 21.45 -17.71 -2.77
N ALA A 169 21.24 -16.81 -3.73
CA ALA A 169 22.28 -16.27 -4.60
C ALA A 169 23.18 -15.19 -3.94
N GLY A 170 22.97 -14.88 -2.66
CA GLY A 170 23.75 -13.89 -1.91
C GLY A 170 23.52 -12.43 -2.33
N VAL A 171 22.49 -12.16 -3.12
CA VAL A 171 22.20 -10.81 -3.63
C VAL A 171 21.69 -9.90 -2.50
N VAL A 172 20.86 -10.46 -1.61
CA VAL A 172 20.24 -9.80 -0.45
C VAL A 172 20.28 -10.67 0.80
N ALA A 173 20.29 -10.05 1.98
CA ALA A 173 20.44 -10.77 3.24
C ALA A 173 19.18 -11.51 3.69
N THR A 174 17.99 -11.00 3.36
CA THR A 174 16.71 -11.60 3.81
C THR A 174 15.66 -11.55 2.70
N ARG A 175 14.70 -12.46 2.76
CA ARG A 175 13.56 -12.51 1.82
C ARG A 175 12.72 -11.23 1.88
N ALA A 176 12.59 -10.63 3.07
CA ALA A 176 11.89 -9.36 3.24
C ALA A 176 12.59 -8.22 2.50
N HIS A 177 13.92 -8.12 2.65
CA HIS A 177 14.73 -7.15 1.91
C HIS A 177 14.67 -7.42 0.40
N ALA A 178 14.72 -8.69 -0.03
CA ALA A 178 14.57 -9.07 -1.43
C ALA A 178 13.27 -8.53 -2.05
N LYS A 179 12.16 -8.70 -1.33
CA LYS A 179 10.85 -8.23 -1.77
C LYS A 179 10.77 -6.73 -1.86
N VAL A 180 11.21 -6.01 -0.82
CA VAL A 180 11.21 -4.55 -0.78
C VAL A 180 12.11 -3.98 -1.87
N ALA A 181 13.30 -4.54 -2.04
CA ALA A 181 14.26 -4.10 -3.04
C ALA A 181 13.76 -4.33 -4.46
N MET A 182 13.26 -5.53 -4.77
CA MET A 182 12.74 -5.87 -6.10
C MET A 182 11.54 -4.98 -6.46
N LEU A 183 10.56 -4.85 -5.57
CA LEU A 183 9.40 -3.99 -5.83
C LEU A 183 9.81 -2.52 -5.88
N GLY A 184 10.67 -2.07 -4.98
CA GLY A 184 11.21 -0.72 -5.00
C GLY A 184 11.92 -0.42 -6.31
N ALA A 185 12.76 -1.34 -6.80
CA ALA A 185 13.44 -1.18 -8.08
C ALA A 185 12.48 -1.14 -9.26
N MET A 186 11.47 -2.02 -9.28
CA MET A 186 10.44 -2.05 -10.32
C MET A 186 9.59 -0.77 -10.37
N TYR A 187 9.38 -0.14 -9.22
CA TYR A 187 8.55 1.07 -9.07
C TYR A 187 9.35 2.37 -8.96
N GLY A 188 10.65 2.35 -9.25
CA GLY A 188 11.48 3.57 -9.30
C GLY A 188 11.81 4.16 -7.93
N ALA A 189 11.71 3.40 -6.84
CA ALA A 189 12.18 3.83 -5.53
C ALA A 189 13.72 3.83 -5.51
N THR A 190 14.31 5.02 -5.70
CA THR A 190 15.77 5.24 -5.76
C THR A 190 16.40 5.54 -4.40
N SER A 191 15.61 5.72 -3.35
CA SER A 191 16.08 6.04 -2.01
C SER A 191 15.94 4.87 -1.03
N GLY A 192 16.62 4.96 0.12
CA GLY A 192 16.57 3.95 1.18
C GLY A 192 17.23 2.62 0.79
N GLU A 193 16.69 1.53 1.33
CA GLU A 193 17.23 0.18 1.11
C GLU A 193 17.13 -0.29 -0.35
N SER A 194 16.06 0.10 -1.06
CA SER A 194 15.86 -0.19 -2.49
C SER A 194 16.96 0.41 -3.36
N GLY A 195 17.36 1.66 -3.07
CA GLY A 195 18.47 2.32 -3.77
C GLY A 195 19.82 1.62 -3.55
N ARG A 196 20.10 1.17 -2.31
CA ARG A 196 21.35 0.44 -1.98
C ARG A 196 21.46 -0.89 -2.72
N LEU A 197 20.34 -1.56 -2.96
CA LEU A 197 20.30 -2.89 -3.58
C LEU A 197 20.21 -2.84 -5.12
N MET A 198 19.91 -1.67 -5.69
CA MET A 198 19.79 -1.49 -7.14
C MET A 198 21.02 -1.94 -7.93
N PRO A 199 22.28 -1.59 -7.58
CA PRO A 199 23.45 -2.03 -8.35
C PRO A 199 23.67 -3.55 -8.35
N ARG A 200 23.12 -4.26 -7.35
CA ARG A 200 23.16 -5.73 -7.32
C ARG A 200 22.08 -6.33 -8.21
N LEU A 201 20.87 -5.75 -8.18
CA LEU A 201 19.76 -6.15 -9.06
C LEU A 201 20.08 -5.91 -10.54
N VAL A 202 20.71 -4.78 -10.88
CA VAL A 202 21.14 -4.48 -12.26
C VAL A 202 22.17 -5.49 -12.78
N ARG A 203 23.06 -5.97 -11.90
CA ARG A 203 24.03 -7.02 -12.25
C ARG A 203 23.37 -8.39 -12.39
N ALA A 204 22.43 -8.71 -11.51
CA ALA A 204 21.75 -10.01 -11.51
C ALA A 204 20.76 -10.15 -12.68
N TYR A 205 19.98 -9.10 -12.98
CA TYR A 205 18.87 -9.12 -13.94
C TYR A 205 18.91 -7.90 -14.89
N PRO A 206 19.97 -7.76 -15.70
CA PRO A 206 20.19 -6.56 -16.52
C PRO A 206 19.10 -6.31 -17.55
N ARG A 207 18.46 -7.36 -18.08
CA ARG A 207 17.38 -7.19 -19.08
C ARG A 207 16.12 -6.68 -18.40
N ALA A 208 15.77 -7.24 -17.25
CA ALA A 208 14.63 -6.82 -16.44
C ALA A 208 14.75 -5.37 -15.97
N THR A 209 15.89 -5.00 -15.37
CA THR A 209 16.13 -3.62 -14.93
C THR A 209 16.19 -2.66 -16.12
N GLY A 210 16.86 -3.06 -17.21
CA GLY A 210 16.91 -2.25 -18.43
C GLY A 210 15.53 -2.03 -19.07
N TYR A 211 14.60 -2.98 -18.93
CA TYR A 211 13.24 -2.85 -19.45
C TYR A 211 12.46 -1.74 -18.73
N VAL A 212 12.49 -1.72 -17.39
CA VAL A 212 11.80 -0.67 -16.60
C VAL A 212 12.49 0.69 -16.76
N GLU A 213 13.81 0.73 -16.86
CA GLU A 213 14.59 1.96 -17.11
C GLU A 213 14.22 2.61 -18.46
N ARG A 214 14.08 1.81 -19.53
CA ARG A 214 13.64 2.34 -20.83
C ARG A 214 12.23 2.91 -20.75
N ALA A 215 11.33 2.26 -20.03
CA ALA A 215 9.98 2.76 -19.82
C ALA A 215 9.96 4.07 -19.01
N ALA A 216 10.80 4.16 -17.97
CA ALA A 216 10.97 5.37 -17.16
C ALA A 216 11.47 6.54 -18.02
N ARG A 217 12.55 6.33 -18.80
CA ARG A 217 13.11 7.35 -19.71
C ARG A 217 12.11 7.81 -20.77
N ALA A 218 11.29 6.89 -21.31
CA ALA A 218 10.24 7.26 -22.23
C ALA A 218 9.23 8.20 -21.57
N GLY A 219 8.82 7.94 -20.32
CA GLY A 219 7.96 8.84 -19.56
C GLY A 219 8.61 10.18 -19.24
N GLU A 220 9.90 10.18 -18.85
CA GLU A 220 10.69 11.40 -18.59
C GLU A 220 10.81 12.28 -19.82
N SER A 221 10.86 11.70 -21.02
CA SER A 221 10.87 12.42 -22.30
C SER A 221 9.47 12.80 -22.80
N GLY A 222 8.41 12.57 -22.02
CA GLY A 222 7.02 12.86 -22.39
C GLY A 222 6.39 11.85 -23.36
N GLY A 223 7.04 10.71 -23.54
CA GLY A 223 6.54 9.59 -24.35
C GLY A 223 5.48 8.76 -23.62
N ILE A 224 4.81 7.91 -24.39
CA ILE A 224 3.78 6.99 -23.93
C ILE A 224 4.37 5.58 -23.87
N VAL A 225 4.01 4.82 -22.83
CA VAL A 225 4.36 3.40 -22.71
C VAL A 225 3.14 2.53 -22.90
N SER A 226 3.32 1.36 -23.52
CA SER A 226 2.24 0.41 -23.78
C SER A 226 2.53 -0.96 -23.16
N THR A 227 1.50 -1.58 -22.63
CA THR A 227 1.51 -2.99 -22.21
C THR A 227 1.59 -3.92 -23.42
N ARG A 228 1.94 -5.19 -23.19
CA ARG A 228 2.03 -6.21 -24.25
C ARG A 228 0.74 -6.39 -25.05
N LEU A 229 -0.42 -6.14 -24.44
CA LEU A 229 -1.73 -6.28 -25.07
C LEU A 229 -2.29 -4.94 -25.59
N GLY A 230 -1.46 -3.90 -25.71
CA GLY A 230 -1.81 -2.66 -26.42
C GLY A 230 -2.46 -1.56 -25.59
N ARG A 231 -2.66 -1.74 -24.28
CA ARG A 231 -3.07 -0.62 -23.40
C ARG A 231 -1.91 0.35 -23.20
N SER A 232 -2.16 1.65 -23.35
CA SER A 232 -1.15 2.71 -23.25
C SER A 232 -1.38 3.63 -22.04
N SER A 233 -0.30 4.25 -21.54
CA SER A 233 -0.39 5.36 -20.59
C SER A 233 -1.05 6.59 -21.22
N PRO A 234 -1.69 7.47 -20.44
CA PRO A 234 -2.12 8.76 -20.95
C PRO A 234 -0.90 9.61 -21.38
N PRO A 235 -1.09 10.58 -22.29
CA PRO A 235 -0.06 11.57 -22.58
C PRO A 235 0.25 12.42 -21.34
N PRO A 236 1.42 13.07 -21.26
CA PRO A 236 1.74 14.01 -20.19
C PRO A 236 0.71 15.13 -20.11
N GLY A 237 0.29 15.51 -18.89
CA GLY A 237 -0.60 16.64 -18.67
C GLY A 237 0.13 17.98 -18.57
N ASP A 238 -0.62 19.08 -18.50
CA ASP A 238 -0.10 20.46 -18.53
C ASP A 238 0.99 20.73 -17.49
N ALA A 239 0.85 20.18 -16.28
CA ALA A 239 1.86 20.32 -15.22
C ALA A 239 3.24 19.77 -15.61
N TRP A 240 3.32 18.74 -16.45
CA TRP A 240 4.60 18.24 -16.97
C TRP A 240 5.19 19.23 -17.98
N VAL A 241 4.35 19.81 -18.84
CA VAL A 241 4.75 20.82 -19.84
C VAL A 241 5.31 22.05 -19.15
N ASP A 242 4.65 22.53 -18.09
CA ASP A 242 5.07 23.70 -17.33
C ASP A 242 6.47 23.51 -16.72
N VAL A 243 6.73 22.34 -16.13
CA VAL A 243 8.05 21.99 -15.56
C VAL A 243 9.13 21.97 -16.65
N GLN A 244 8.82 21.45 -17.83
CA GLN A 244 9.77 21.41 -18.95
C GLN A 244 10.02 22.81 -19.55
N GLN A 245 9.03 23.70 -19.56
CA GLN A 245 9.18 25.07 -20.01
C GLN A 245 10.05 25.90 -19.05
N ILE A 246 9.85 25.72 -17.73
CA ILE A 246 10.69 26.34 -16.70
C ILE A 246 12.15 25.86 -16.84
N GLY A 247 12.37 24.56 -17.07
CA GLY A 247 13.72 24.00 -17.25
C GLY A 247 14.41 24.36 -18.58
N ARG A 248 13.68 24.85 -19.58
CA ARG A 248 14.24 25.33 -20.87
C ARG A 248 14.51 26.85 -20.89
N ALA A 249 13.93 27.59 -19.95
CA ALA A 249 14.04 29.04 -19.85
C ALA A 249 15.13 29.52 -18.88
N GLY A 250 15.84 28.61 -18.20
CA GLY A 250 17.01 28.86 -17.37
C GLY A 250 18.25 28.18 -17.92
#